data_AF-A0AAD6DAN6-F1
#
_entry.id   AF-A0AAD6DAN6-F1
#
_cell.length_a   1.000
_cell.length_b   1.000
_cell.length_c   1.000
_cell.angle_alpha   90.00
_cell.angle_beta   90.00
_cell.angle_gamma   90.00
#
_symmetry.space_group_name_H-M   'P 1'
#
loop_
_entity.id
_entity.type
_entity.pdbx_description
1 polymer ?
#
loop_
_entity_poly.entity_id
_entity_poly.type
_entity_poly.pdbx_seq_one_letter_code
_entity_poly.pdbx_strand_id
1 'polypeptide(L)'
;MHDESDLPLTQHVGIRFWSLERGEWNQSDCLLIDRSDPSPVERVARKYSCNGYSLYDVHLHSLRPDHCHRAATADGSNAIFVISAHEENQLATEGRLGKEKQLVSMAFKVVAETVGR
;
A
#
# COMPACT_ATOMS: atom_id res chain seq x y z
N MET A 1 -5.33 28.49 -30.42
CA MET A 1 -5.13 28.35 -28.97
C MET A 1 -5.58 26.95 -28.63
N HIS A 2 -4.69 26.14 -28.06
CA HIS A 2 -4.93 24.71 -27.91
C HIS A 2 -6.18 24.43 -27.08
N ASP A 3 -6.93 23.47 -27.58
CA ASP A 3 -8.15 22.89 -27.09
C ASP A 3 -7.94 22.33 -25.66
N GLU A 4 -8.57 22.95 -24.67
CA GLU A 4 -8.52 22.59 -23.25
C GLU A 4 -9.61 21.54 -22.94
N SER A 5 -9.70 20.47 -23.73
CA SER A 5 -10.85 19.55 -23.68
C SER A 5 -10.53 18.09 -23.99
N ASP A 6 -9.40 17.53 -23.54
CA ASP A 6 -9.24 16.06 -23.43
C ASP A 6 -8.00 15.64 -22.60
N LEU A 7 -7.93 16.01 -21.31
CA LEU A 7 -7.03 15.31 -20.39
C LEU A 7 -7.73 14.03 -19.94
N PRO A 8 -7.18 12.84 -20.24
CA PRO A 8 -7.88 11.61 -19.93
C PRO A 8 -7.92 11.45 -18.40
N LEU A 9 -9.14 11.22 -17.88
CA LEU A 9 -9.43 10.88 -16.48
C LEU A 9 -8.64 9.65 -15.96
N THR A 10 -7.82 9.01 -16.81
CA THR A 10 -6.92 7.91 -16.50
C THR A 10 -5.59 8.34 -15.88
N GLN A 11 -5.32 9.64 -15.71
CA GLN A 11 -4.08 10.10 -15.07
C GLN A 11 -4.09 9.93 -13.55
N HIS A 12 -5.27 9.89 -12.92
CA HIS A 12 -5.34 9.78 -11.47
C HIS A 12 -5.56 8.34 -11.01
N VAL A 13 -4.87 7.94 -9.95
CA VAL A 13 -4.98 6.64 -9.31
C VAL A 13 -5.18 6.79 -7.81
N GLY A 14 -6.12 6.01 -7.27
CA GLY A 14 -6.34 5.92 -5.83
C GLY A 14 -5.40 4.89 -5.21
N ILE A 15 -4.36 5.33 -4.51
CA ILE A 15 -3.48 4.44 -3.73
C ILE A 15 -3.96 4.34 -2.30
N ARG A 16 -4.15 3.12 -1.82
CA ARG A 16 -4.64 2.84 -0.46
C ARG A 16 -3.52 2.29 0.41
N PHE A 17 -3.49 2.76 1.66
CA PHE A 17 -2.62 2.22 2.69
C PHE A 17 -3.44 1.33 3.62
N TRP A 18 -2.92 0.15 3.92
CA TRP A 18 -3.56 -0.85 4.77
C TRP A 18 -2.70 -1.13 6.00
N SER A 19 -3.21 -0.87 7.21
CA SER A 19 -2.55 -1.21 8.47
C SER A 19 -2.92 -2.62 8.91
N LEU A 20 -1.94 -3.36 9.42
CA LEU A 20 -2.21 -4.58 10.17
C LEU A 20 -2.61 -4.20 11.59
N GLU A 21 -3.82 -4.55 11.98
CA GLU A 21 -4.34 -4.32 13.32
C GLU A 21 -5.01 -5.60 13.82
N ARG A 22 -4.53 -6.15 14.94
CA ARG A 22 -5.09 -7.37 15.57
C ARG A 22 -5.16 -8.57 14.59
N GLY A 23 -4.21 -8.65 13.66
CA GLY A 23 -4.15 -9.71 12.65
C GLY A 23 -5.04 -9.49 11.42
N GLU A 24 -5.67 -8.33 11.26
CA GLU A 24 -6.50 -7.99 10.09
C GLU A 24 -6.01 -6.73 9.37
N TRP A 25 -6.14 -6.73 8.03
CA TRP A 25 -5.83 -5.57 7.20
C TRP A 25 -6.97 -4.57 7.22
N ASN A 26 -6.70 -3.36 7.69
CA ASN A 26 -7.65 -2.25 7.77
C ASN A 26 -7.17 -1.08 6.91
N GLN A 27 -8.08 -0.45 6.16
CA GLN A 27 -7.72 0.70 5.34
C GLN A 27 -7.44 1.91 6.25
N SER A 28 -6.21 2.40 6.25
CA SER A 28 -5.77 3.53 7.09
C SER A 28 -5.84 4.86 6.35
N ASP A 29 -5.36 4.90 5.10
CA ASP A 29 -5.34 6.09 4.26
C ASP A 29 -5.72 5.75 2.81
N CYS A 30 -6.23 6.74 2.08
CA CYS A 30 -6.46 6.67 0.64
C CYS A 30 -6.02 7.98 0.00
N LEU A 31 -5.18 7.91 -1.03
CA LEU A 31 -4.63 9.04 -1.75
C LEU A 31 -5.07 8.98 -3.21
N LEU A 32 -5.76 10.00 -3.68
CA LEU A 32 -5.96 10.21 -5.10
C LEU A 32 -4.77 11.01 -5.63
N ILE A 33 -3.93 10.39 -6.45
CA ILE A 33 -2.69 11.00 -6.96
C ILE A 33 -2.66 10.96 -8.48
N ASP A 34 -1.89 11.84 -9.11
CA ASP A 34 -1.50 11.66 -10.51
C ASP A 34 -0.47 10.53 -10.59
N ARG A 35 -0.66 9.57 -11.49
CA ARG A 35 0.26 8.44 -11.75
C ARG A 35 1.70 8.88 -12.09
N SER A 36 1.86 10.14 -12.51
CA SER A 36 3.14 10.74 -12.87
C SER A 36 3.82 11.43 -11.67
N ASP A 37 3.09 11.69 -10.57
CA ASP A 37 3.61 12.34 -9.38
C ASP A 37 3.70 11.37 -8.18
N PRO A 38 4.90 10.85 -7.89
CA PRO A 38 5.12 9.96 -6.74
C PRO A 38 5.10 10.71 -5.40
N SER A 39 5.25 12.04 -5.40
CA SER A 39 5.50 12.86 -4.21
C SER A 39 4.50 12.66 -3.08
N PRO A 40 3.18 12.57 -3.32
CA PRO A 40 2.20 12.41 -2.24
C PRO A 40 2.32 11.04 -1.56
N VAL A 41 2.56 9.97 -2.33
CA VAL A 41 2.71 8.61 -1.82
C VAL A 41 3.99 8.50 -1.02
N GLU A 42 5.11 9.00 -1.55
CA GLU A 42 6.41 8.98 -0.85
C GLU A 42 6.36 9.76 0.46
N ARG A 43 5.62 10.89 0.50
CA ARG A 43 5.44 11.68 1.71
C ARG A 43 4.68 10.91 2.79
N VAL A 44 3.60 10.24 2.43
CA VAL A 44 2.81 9.42 3.38
C VAL A 44 3.60 8.19 3.80
N ALA A 45 4.26 7.50 2.87
CA ALA A 45 5.13 6.37 3.17
C ALA A 45 6.24 6.77 4.15
N ARG A 46 6.89 7.93 3.93
CA ARG A 46 7.90 8.47 4.85
C ARG A 46 7.31 8.78 6.23
N LYS A 47 6.09 9.33 6.30
CA LYS A 47 5.39 9.55 7.58
C LYS A 47 5.20 8.23 8.34
N TYR A 48 4.77 7.17 7.67
CA TYR A 48 4.64 5.84 8.28
C TYR A 48 5.98 5.32 8.79
N SER A 49 7.04 5.38 7.97
CA SER A 49 8.37 4.96 8.40
C SER A 49 8.90 5.75 9.59
N CYS A 50 8.71 7.07 9.62
CA CYS A 50 9.08 7.90 10.77
C CYS A 50 8.31 7.54 12.04
N ASN A 51 7.10 7.00 11.91
CA ASN A 51 6.26 6.55 13.02
C ASN A 51 6.52 5.09 13.43
N GLY A 52 7.58 4.45 12.90
CA GLY A 52 7.94 3.08 13.25
C GLY A 52 7.11 2.00 12.56
N TYR A 53 6.56 2.31 11.38
CA TYR A 53 5.90 1.33 10.52
C TYR A 53 6.82 0.89 9.38
N SER A 54 6.81 -0.40 9.10
CA SER A 54 7.43 -0.99 7.91
C SER A 54 6.43 -0.99 6.75
N LEU A 55 6.91 -0.73 5.54
CA LEU A 55 6.11 -0.63 4.31
C LEU A 55 6.29 -1.90 3.47
N TYR A 56 5.23 -2.34 2.80
CA TYR A 56 5.23 -3.55 1.99
C TYR A 56 4.35 -3.46 0.74
N ASP A 57 4.68 -4.27 -0.26
CA ASP A 57 3.80 -4.55 -1.41
C ASP A 57 2.74 -5.61 -1.06
N VAL A 58 1.88 -5.97 -2.04
CA VAL A 58 0.84 -6.99 -1.87
C VAL A 58 1.37 -8.40 -1.55
N HIS A 59 2.64 -8.67 -1.89
CA HIS A 59 3.33 -9.93 -1.59
C HIS A 59 4.09 -9.88 -0.26
N LEU A 60 3.95 -8.79 0.50
CA LEU A 60 4.72 -8.51 1.72
C LEU A 60 6.24 -8.42 1.50
N HIS A 61 6.69 -8.01 0.33
CA HIS A 61 8.06 -7.58 0.15
C HIS A 61 8.27 -6.19 0.73
N SER A 62 9.32 -6.03 1.55
CA SER A 62 9.62 -4.75 2.19
C SER A 62 9.92 -3.66 1.14
N LEU A 63 9.28 -2.51 1.32
CA LEU A 63 9.43 -1.34 0.49
C LEU A 63 10.14 -0.23 1.25
N ARG A 64 10.94 0.54 0.51
CA ARG A 64 11.40 1.85 0.96
C ARG A 64 10.38 2.91 0.50
N PRO A 65 10.25 4.06 1.18
CA PRO A 65 9.29 5.09 0.81
C PRO A 65 9.36 5.52 -0.67
N ASP A 66 10.56 5.63 -1.23
CA ASP A 66 10.86 5.96 -2.63
C ASP A 66 10.44 4.88 -3.64
N HIS A 67 10.16 3.66 -3.18
CA HIS A 67 9.69 2.56 -4.02
C HIS A 67 8.19 2.32 -3.94
N CYS A 68 7.49 2.91 -2.96
CA CYS A 68 6.06 2.68 -2.76
C CYS A 68 5.22 3.06 -3.97
N HIS A 69 5.45 4.22 -4.59
CA HIS A 69 4.70 4.64 -5.76
C HIS A 69 4.82 3.62 -6.91
N ARG A 70 6.05 3.21 -7.23
CA ARG A 70 6.31 2.23 -8.29
C ARG A 70 5.68 0.87 -7.96
N ALA A 71 5.78 0.41 -6.72
CA ALA A 71 5.22 -0.88 -6.32
C ALA A 71 3.69 -0.90 -6.52
N ALA A 72 2.98 0.09 -5.97
CA ALA A 72 1.52 0.17 -6.05
C ALA A 72 0.99 0.35 -7.48
N THR A 73 1.75 0.99 -8.37
CA THR A 73 1.31 1.27 -9.75
C THR A 73 1.72 0.17 -10.73
N ALA A 74 2.87 -0.50 -10.53
CA ALA A 74 3.38 -1.50 -11.45
C ALA A 74 2.61 -2.83 -11.39
N ASP A 75 2.13 -3.21 -10.21
CA ASP A 75 1.34 -4.44 -10.02
C ASP A 75 -0.18 -4.21 -10.22
N GLY A 76 -0.60 -2.95 -10.38
CA GLY A 76 -2.01 -2.55 -10.51
C GLY A 76 -2.83 -2.76 -9.23
N SER A 77 -2.20 -3.15 -8.12
CA SER A 77 -2.87 -3.34 -6.82
C SER A 77 -3.34 -2.01 -6.24
N ASN A 78 -2.64 -0.93 -6.56
CA ASN A 78 -2.82 0.40 -5.99
C ASN A 78 -2.86 0.36 -4.45
N ALA A 79 -2.12 -0.56 -3.84
CA ALA A 79 -2.15 -0.82 -2.40
C ALA A 79 -0.73 -0.85 -1.82
N ILE A 80 -0.58 -0.25 -0.64
CA ILE A 80 0.61 -0.34 0.20
C ILE A 80 0.19 -0.88 1.55
N PHE A 81 0.92 -1.87 2.06
CA PHE A 81 0.67 -2.46 3.35
C PHE A 81 1.66 -1.89 4.37
N VAL A 82 1.18 -1.58 5.56
CA VAL A 82 1.99 -1.06 6.66
C VAL A 82 1.81 -1.91 7.90
N ILE A 83 2.91 -2.27 8.53
CA ILE A 83 2.92 -3.05 9.77
C ILE A 83 3.72 -2.27 10.80
N SER A 84 3.14 -2.04 11.98
CA SER A 84 3.87 -1.39 13.07
C SER A 84 4.97 -2.32 13.59
N ALA A 85 6.06 -1.76 14.12
CA ALA A 85 7.10 -2.54 14.77
C ALA A 85 6.57 -3.50 15.86
N HIS A 86 5.47 -3.12 16.52
CA HIS A 86 4.81 -3.97 17.52
C HIS A 86 4.16 -5.22 16.90
N GLU A 87 3.41 -5.04 15.81
CA GLU A 87 2.79 -6.15 15.08
C GLU A 87 3.86 -7.04 14.43
N GLU A 88 4.91 -6.47 13.83
CA GLU A 88 6.03 -7.25 13.28
C GLU A 88 6.69 -8.14 14.33
N ASN A 89 6.92 -7.61 15.54
CA ASN A 89 7.53 -8.38 16.62
C ASN A 89 6.63 -9.51 17.12
N GLN A 90 5.30 -9.30 17.14
CA GLN A 90 4.34 -10.36 17.43
C GLN A 90 4.39 -11.46 16.37
N LEU A 91 4.36 -11.08 15.08
CA LEU A 91 4.46 -12.02 13.96
C LEU A 91 5.76 -12.84 14.00
N ALA A 92 6.88 -12.22 14.36
CA ALA A 92 8.17 -12.90 14.51
C ALA A 92 8.16 -13.95 15.64
N THR A 93 7.40 -13.70 16.70
CA THR A 93 7.30 -14.58 17.88
C THR A 93 6.40 -15.80 17.61
N GLU A 94 5.36 -15.65 16.79
CA GLU A 94 4.29 -16.64 16.63
C GLU A 94 4.51 -17.66 15.50
N GLY A 95 5.61 -17.57 14.75
CA GLY A 95 5.97 -18.49 13.68
C GLY A 95 5.77 -17.90 12.28
N ARG A 96 6.89 -17.52 11.67
CA ARG A 96 6.98 -16.65 10.48
C ARG A 96 6.23 -17.17 9.23
N LEU A 97 6.42 -18.43 8.85
CA LEU A 97 5.99 -18.92 7.53
C LEU A 97 4.47 -19.13 7.39
N GLY A 98 3.79 -19.53 8.46
CA GLY A 98 2.34 -19.76 8.43
C GLY A 98 1.55 -18.46 8.36
N LYS A 99 1.94 -17.49 9.20
CA LYS A 99 1.30 -16.18 9.26
C LYS A 99 1.62 -15.32 8.04
N GLU A 100 2.84 -15.33 7.54
CA GLU A 100 3.21 -14.58 6.32
C GLU A 100 2.34 -14.99 5.13
N LYS A 101 2.16 -16.30 4.90
CA LYS A 101 1.25 -16.80 3.84
C LYS A 101 -0.20 -16.37 4.06
N GLN A 102 -0.68 -16.42 5.30
CA GLN A 102 -2.02 -15.96 5.63
C GLN A 102 -2.18 -14.46 5.36
N LEU A 103 -1.22 -13.64 5.79
CA LEU A 103 -1.25 -12.19 5.59
C LEU A 103 -1.20 -11.82 4.11
N VAL A 104 -0.38 -12.50 3.30
CA VAL A 104 -0.37 -12.34 1.84
C VAL A 104 -1.73 -12.73 1.25
N SER A 105 -2.31 -13.86 1.67
CA SER A 105 -3.64 -14.27 1.22
C SER A 105 -4.71 -13.23 1.58
N MET A 106 -4.63 -12.63 2.77
CA MET A 106 -5.56 -11.58 3.20
C MET A 106 -5.32 -10.28 2.42
N ALA A 107 -4.06 -9.93 2.11
CA ALA A 107 -3.69 -8.77 1.30
C ALA A 107 -4.31 -8.87 -0.10
N PHE A 108 -4.17 -10.02 -0.76
CA PHE A 108 -4.83 -10.26 -2.06
C PHE A 108 -6.35 -10.15 -1.98
N LYS A 109 -6.95 -10.66 -0.91
CA LYS A 109 -8.41 -10.59 -0.71
C LYS A 109 -8.88 -9.13 -0.62
N VAL A 110 -8.25 -8.30 0.23
CA VAL A 110 -8.67 -6.91 0.39
C VAL A 110 -8.43 -6.07 -0.87
N VAL A 111 -7.38 -6.39 -1.64
CA VAL A 111 -7.14 -5.77 -2.96
C VAL A 111 -8.22 -6.18 -3.96
N ALA A 112 -8.58 -7.47 -4.04
CA ALA A 112 -9.62 -7.95 -4.94
C ALA A 112 -11.00 -7.33 -4.63
N GLU A 113 -11.35 -7.20 -3.35
CA GLU A 113 -12.59 -6.54 -2.89
C GLU A 113 -12.61 -5.04 -3.22
N THR A 114 -11.43 -4.45 -3.33
CA THR A 114 -11.22 -3.02 -3.60
C THR A 114 -11.29 -2.69 -5.09
N VAL A 115 -10.75 -3.54 -5.96
CA VAL A 115 -10.71 -3.34 -7.43
C VAL A 115 -12.04 -3.73 -8.09
N GLY A 116 -12.84 -4.59 -7.46
CA GLY A 116 -14.14 -5.05 -7.97
C GLY A 116 -15.34 -4.12 -7.71
N ARG A 117 -15.13 -2.90 -7.20
CA ARG A 117 -16.17 -1.85 -7.03
C ARG A 117 -15.89 -0.66 -7.91
#